data_AF-A0A2T6ATT2-F1
#
_entry.id   AF-A0A2T6ATT2-F1
#
_cell.length_a   1.000
_cell.length_b   1.000
_cell.length_c   1.000
_cell.angle_alpha   90.00
_cell.angle_beta   90.00
_cell.angle_gamma   90.00
#
_symmetry.space_group_name_H-M   'P 1'
#
loop_
_entity.id
_entity.type
_entity.pdbx_description
1 polymer ?
#
loop_
_entity_poly.entity_id
_entity_poly.type
_entity_poly.pdbx_seq_one_letter_code
_entity_poly.pdbx_strand_id
1 'polypeptide(L)'
;MFSHSIDAPAGDSHYAVHAEIVSDAVAEGRVSTVVNVRWRSEATGGEERSVDFHVETDDGNETLRLVHDNEVFGAVSLDTRIPGEGSDPSVVDEPLGPILDGATRLADALVALDPVAGCLIKGAATSVAGQTIRCWQASDPNDSFRDRARSAAACLRSNGMKVAWNFVKRVGKCLISLGLD
;
A
#
# COMPACT_ATOMS: atom_id res chain seq x y z
N MET A 1 3.13 7.34 -15.40
CA MET A 1 2.15 7.58 -14.33
C MET A 1 1.03 6.56 -14.52
N PHE A 2 0.69 5.84 -13.47
CA PHE A 2 -0.47 4.96 -13.43
C PHE A 2 -1.28 5.43 -12.23
N SER A 3 -2.57 5.61 -12.43
CA SER A 3 -3.53 6.01 -11.41
C SER A 3 -4.70 5.04 -11.55
N HIS A 4 -5.09 4.45 -10.43
CA HIS A 4 -6.19 3.50 -10.38
C HIS A 4 -7.05 3.85 -9.20
N SER A 5 -8.32 4.08 -9.48
CA SER A 5 -9.39 4.28 -8.53
C SER A 5 -10.16 2.98 -8.35
N ILE A 6 -10.50 2.67 -7.11
CA ILE A 6 -11.46 1.63 -6.79
C ILE A 6 -12.58 2.28 -6.01
N ASP A 7 -13.77 2.26 -6.60
CA ASP A 7 -15.01 2.56 -5.91
C ASP A 7 -15.51 1.25 -5.28
N ALA A 8 -15.51 1.15 -3.95
CA ALA A 8 -16.07 -0.02 -3.27
C ALA A 8 -17.61 -0.05 -3.45
N PRO A 9 -18.22 -1.21 -3.78
CA PRO A 9 -19.67 -1.30 -3.88
C PRO A 9 -20.30 -1.07 -2.51
N ALA A 10 -21.03 0.03 -2.39
CA ALA A 10 -21.86 0.34 -1.22
C ALA A 10 -23.04 -0.65 -1.17
N GLY A 11 -22.87 -1.76 -0.47
CA GLY A 11 -24.01 -2.52 0.06
C GLY A 11 -24.49 -1.80 1.32
N ASP A 12 -25.64 -1.12 1.25
CA ASP A 12 -26.34 -0.38 2.34
C ASP A 12 -25.50 0.51 3.28
N SER A 13 -24.23 0.75 2.96
CA SER A 13 -23.24 1.30 3.87
C SER A 13 -22.83 2.70 3.44
N HIS A 14 -22.87 3.57 4.44
CA HIS A 14 -22.63 5.00 4.48
C HIS A 14 -21.26 5.50 3.97
N TYR A 15 -20.56 4.74 3.12
CA TYR A 15 -19.17 4.98 2.73
C TYR A 15 -18.93 5.00 1.21
N ALA A 16 -18.27 6.05 0.74
CA ALA A 16 -17.65 6.07 -0.60
C ALA A 16 -16.14 6.03 -0.41
N VAL A 17 -15.47 5.07 -1.05
CA VAL A 17 -14.03 4.82 -0.93
C VAL A 17 -13.38 5.05 -2.28
N HIS A 18 -12.25 5.74 -2.28
CA HIS A 18 -11.40 5.91 -3.45
C HIS A 18 -9.95 5.78 -3.00
N ALA A 19 -9.15 4.95 -3.66
CA ALA A 19 -7.72 4.95 -3.47
C ALA A 19 -7.07 5.27 -4.81
N GLU A 20 -6.10 6.16 -4.84
CA GLU A 20 -5.30 6.47 -5.99
C GLU A 20 -3.84 6.08 -5.69
N ILE A 21 -3.32 5.13 -6.46
CA ILE A 21 -1.93 4.67 -6.34
C ILE A 21 -1.14 5.30 -7.50
N VAL A 22 -0.46 6.40 -7.23
CA VAL A 22 0.41 7.07 -8.20
C VAL A 22 1.84 6.57 -7.99
N SER A 23 2.28 5.65 -8.84
CA SER A 23 3.70 5.27 -8.87
C SER A 23 4.48 6.36 -9.59
N ASP A 24 5.13 7.22 -8.81
CA ASP A 24 5.91 8.33 -9.32
C ASP A 24 7.42 8.05 -9.21
N ALA A 25 8.07 8.30 -10.35
CA ALA A 25 9.49 8.44 -10.58
C ALA A 25 10.46 7.40 -9.97
N VAL A 26 11.30 6.84 -10.86
CA VAL A 26 12.68 6.48 -10.50
C VAL A 26 13.49 7.78 -10.49
N ALA A 27 13.14 8.70 -9.60
CA ALA A 27 13.96 9.87 -9.34
C ALA A 27 15.11 9.39 -8.47
N GLU A 28 16.34 9.68 -8.90
CA GLU A 28 17.55 9.41 -8.10
C GLU A 28 17.79 7.93 -7.75
N GLY A 29 17.15 7.00 -8.46
CA GLY A 29 17.34 5.56 -8.20
C GLY A 29 16.45 5.00 -7.08
N ARG A 30 15.39 5.70 -6.69
CA ARG A 30 14.43 5.22 -5.68
C ARG A 30 13.14 4.75 -6.34
N VAL A 31 12.47 3.76 -5.76
CA VAL A 31 11.08 3.44 -6.09
C VAL A 31 10.23 4.19 -5.09
N SER A 32 9.38 5.10 -5.53
CA SER A 32 8.38 5.74 -4.67
C SER A 32 6.99 5.52 -5.25
N THR A 33 6.05 5.22 -4.36
CA THR A 33 4.64 5.12 -4.71
C THR A 33 3.85 5.99 -3.75
N VAL A 34 3.19 7.00 -4.31
CA VAL A 34 2.24 7.85 -3.58
C VAL A 34 0.92 7.11 -3.53
N VAL A 35 0.33 7.05 -2.35
CA VAL A 35 -0.97 6.45 -2.12
C VAL A 35 -1.84 7.53 -1.50
N ASN A 36 -2.83 7.98 -2.26
CA ASN A 36 -3.92 8.79 -1.77
C ASN A 36 -5.09 7.86 -1.44
N VAL A 37 -5.62 7.94 -0.23
CA VAL A 37 -6.85 7.26 0.15
C VAL A 37 -7.86 8.33 0.52
N ARG A 38 -9.01 8.30 -0.13
CA ARG A 38 -10.17 9.15 0.10
C ARG A 38 -11.33 8.31 0.57
N TRP A 39 -12.05 8.80 1.57
CA TRP A 39 -13.28 8.19 2.00
C TRP A 39 -14.28 9.24 2.46
N ARG A 40 -15.55 8.91 2.35
CA ARG A 40 -16.66 9.71 2.86
C ARG A 40 -17.47 8.85 3.82
N SER A 41 -17.91 9.41 4.95
CA SER A 41 -18.76 8.69 5.92
C SER A 41 -19.97 9.53 6.33
N GLU A 42 -21.18 8.97 6.27
CA GLU A 42 -22.36 9.67 6.83
C GLU A 42 -22.29 9.84 8.35
N ALA A 43 -21.60 8.95 9.07
CA ALA A 43 -21.36 9.10 10.51
C ALA A 43 -20.57 10.38 10.83
N THR A 44 -19.87 10.93 9.84
CA THR A 44 -19.12 12.18 9.93
C THR A 44 -19.80 13.34 9.18
N GLY A 45 -21.10 13.24 8.93
CA GLY A 45 -21.86 14.26 8.22
C GLY A 45 -21.61 14.30 6.71
N GLY A 46 -21.06 13.22 6.13
CA GLY A 46 -20.77 13.12 4.71
C GLY A 46 -19.56 13.96 4.27
N GLU A 47 -18.73 14.43 5.22
CA GLU A 47 -17.47 15.07 4.90
C GLU A 47 -16.53 14.06 4.25
N GLU A 48 -15.86 14.50 3.19
CA GLU A 48 -14.85 13.70 2.53
C GLU A 48 -13.50 13.92 3.20
N ARG A 49 -12.83 12.83 3.51
CA ARG A 49 -11.52 12.82 4.15
C ARG A 49 -10.52 12.16 3.24
N SER A 50 -9.25 12.53 3.38
CA SER A 50 -8.16 11.99 2.59
C SER A 50 -6.88 11.87 3.40
N VAL A 51 -6.07 10.87 3.08
CA VAL A 51 -4.69 10.72 3.55
C VAL A 51 -3.78 10.44 2.36
N ASP A 52 -2.64 11.11 2.34
CA ASP A 52 -1.52 10.81 1.45
C ASP A 52 -0.39 10.15 2.23
N PHE A 53 0.12 9.04 1.72
CA PHE A 53 1.33 8.42 2.24
C PHE A 53 2.16 7.83 1.13
N HIS A 54 3.44 7.58 1.43
CA HIS A 54 4.43 7.10 0.48
C HIS A 54 4.91 5.71 0.88
N VAL A 55 5.06 4.83 -0.10
CA VAL A 55 5.83 3.60 0.02
C VAL A 55 7.08 3.77 -0.82
N GLU A 56 8.23 3.91 -0.18
CA GLU A 56 9.47 4.29 -0.86
C GLU A 56 10.69 3.46 -0.45
N THR A 57 11.63 3.27 -1.38
CA THR A 57 12.90 2.61 -1.09
C THR A 57 13.94 3.61 -0.55
N ASP A 58 14.82 3.13 0.34
CA ASP A 58 16.03 3.81 0.77
C ASP A 58 17.27 3.04 0.33
N ASP A 59 18.11 3.70 -0.47
CA ASP A 59 19.40 3.21 -0.98
C ASP A 59 20.36 2.88 0.16
N GLY A 60 20.38 3.70 1.22
CA GLY A 60 21.36 3.55 2.29
C GLY A 60 21.28 2.23 3.05
N ASN A 61 20.13 1.56 3.04
CA ASN A 61 19.88 0.35 3.83
C ASN A 61 19.12 -0.77 3.07
N GLU A 62 18.88 -0.62 1.76
CA GLU A 62 17.99 -1.51 0.99
C GLU A 62 16.67 -1.81 1.72
N THR A 63 16.04 -0.75 2.24
CA THR A 63 14.78 -0.84 2.98
C THR A 63 13.64 -0.25 2.19
N LEU A 64 12.46 -0.83 2.35
CA LEU A 64 11.19 -0.25 1.94
C LEU A 64 10.55 0.42 3.16
N ARG A 65 10.08 1.65 3.00
CA ARG A 65 9.53 2.48 4.07
C ARG A 65 8.11 2.90 3.76
N LEU A 66 7.29 2.95 4.80
CA LEU A 66 6.01 3.64 4.82
C LEU A 66 6.23 5.01 5.46
N VAL A 67 5.98 6.08 4.70
CA VAL A 67 6.28 7.47 5.09
C VAL A 67 5.04 8.33 4.96
N HIS A 68 4.78 9.18 5.94
CA HIS A 68 3.73 10.20 5.90
C HIS A 68 4.27 11.46 6.60
N ASP A 69 4.12 12.63 5.97
CA ASP A 69 4.64 13.92 6.48
C ASP A 69 6.13 13.90 6.92
N ASN A 70 6.97 13.17 6.17
CA ASN A 70 8.40 12.91 6.46
C ASN A 70 8.67 12.05 7.71
N GLU A 71 7.64 11.51 8.35
CA GLU A 71 7.76 10.53 9.43
C GLU A 71 7.70 9.10 8.88
N VAL A 72 8.60 8.23 9.37
CA VAL A 72 8.64 6.82 8.99
C VAL A 72 7.75 6.02 9.94
N PHE A 73 6.62 5.54 9.42
CA PHE A 73 5.67 4.72 10.17
C PHE A 73 6.03 3.25 10.15
N GLY A 74 6.73 2.76 9.13
CA GLY A 74 7.13 1.34 9.05
C GLY A 74 8.29 1.15 8.09
N ALA A 75 9.11 0.13 8.33
CA ALA A 75 10.22 -0.20 7.46
C ALA A 75 10.48 -1.71 7.42
N VAL A 76 10.72 -2.24 6.23
CA VAL A 76 11.02 -3.66 6.01
C VAL A 76 12.19 -3.78 5.04
N SER A 77 13.05 -4.80 5.20
CA SER A 77 14.14 -5.07 4.26
C SER A 77 13.58 -5.47 2.88
N LEU A 78 14.21 -5.02 1.80
CA LEU A 78 13.87 -5.45 0.44
C LEU A 78 14.27 -6.91 0.14
N ASP A 79 15.13 -7.51 0.97
CA ASP A 79 15.50 -8.93 0.89
C ASP A 79 14.45 -9.87 1.51
N THR A 80 13.43 -9.30 2.14
CA THR A 80 12.31 -10.03 2.76
C THR A 80 11.57 -10.88 1.74
N ARG A 81 11.66 -12.21 1.83
CA ARG A 81 11.02 -13.11 0.86
C ARG A 81 9.50 -13.07 0.98
N ILE A 82 8.82 -12.67 -0.09
CA ILE A 82 7.36 -12.69 -0.17
C ILE A 82 6.91 -13.92 -0.97
N PRO A 83 6.00 -14.75 -0.44
CA PRO A 83 5.39 -15.84 -1.18
C PRO A 83 4.79 -15.37 -2.52
N GLY A 84 4.79 -16.28 -3.50
CA GLY A 84 4.28 -16.05 -4.84
C GLY A 84 2.78 -15.69 -4.88
N GLU A 85 2.30 -15.34 -6.07
CA GLU A 85 0.88 -15.01 -6.25
C GLU A 85 -0.04 -16.21 -5.91
N GLY A 86 -1.18 -15.92 -5.28
CA GLY A 86 -2.17 -16.93 -4.87
C GLY A 86 -1.98 -17.50 -3.47
N SER A 87 -0.90 -17.12 -2.76
CA SER A 87 -0.75 -17.44 -1.34
C SER A 87 -1.82 -16.75 -0.50
N ASP A 88 -2.21 -17.41 0.60
CA ASP A 88 -3.13 -16.85 1.58
C ASP A 88 -2.61 -15.47 2.06
N PRO A 89 -3.47 -14.42 2.12
CA PRO A 89 -3.08 -13.11 2.60
C PRO A 89 -2.33 -13.14 3.94
N SER A 90 -2.71 -14.03 4.86
CA SER A 90 -2.05 -14.19 6.17
C SER A 90 -0.56 -14.58 6.04
N VAL A 91 -0.22 -15.39 5.03
CA VAL A 91 1.15 -15.82 4.76
C VAL A 91 1.98 -14.70 4.11
N VAL A 92 1.31 -13.79 3.40
CA VAL A 92 1.95 -12.57 2.84
C VAL A 92 2.11 -11.49 3.90
N ASP A 93 1.26 -11.49 4.92
CA ASP A 93 1.23 -10.46 5.96
C ASP A 93 2.35 -10.64 6.99
N GLU A 94 2.72 -11.89 7.31
CA GLU A 94 3.83 -12.18 8.22
C GLU A 94 5.15 -11.49 7.82
N PRO A 95 5.67 -11.63 6.59
CA PRO A 95 6.89 -10.92 6.20
C PRO A 95 6.71 -9.39 6.10
N LEU A 96 5.48 -8.90 5.97
CA LEU A 96 5.17 -7.46 5.90
C LEU A 96 4.81 -6.86 7.28
N GLY A 97 5.00 -7.59 8.37
CA GLY A 97 4.66 -7.18 9.73
C GLY A 97 5.02 -5.73 10.08
N PRO A 98 6.28 -5.28 9.87
CA PRO A 98 6.66 -3.89 10.16
C PRO A 98 5.91 -2.82 9.35
N ILE A 99 5.50 -3.13 8.11
CA ILE A 99 4.68 -2.24 7.29
C ILE A 99 3.23 -2.23 7.78
N LEU A 100 2.70 -3.39 8.18
CA LEU A 100 1.36 -3.53 8.76
C LEU A 100 1.23 -2.79 10.10
N ASP A 101 2.21 -2.95 10.97
CA ASP A 101 2.28 -2.23 12.25
C ASP A 101 2.38 -0.72 12.01
N GLY A 102 3.20 -0.31 11.03
CA GLY A 102 3.29 1.08 10.62
C GLY A 102 2.00 1.65 10.07
N ALA A 103 1.33 0.92 9.17
CA ALA A 103 0.04 1.32 8.63
C ALA A 103 -1.03 1.41 9.72
N THR A 104 -0.96 0.55 10.75
CA THR A 104 -1.82 0.63 11.94
C THR A 104 -1.54 1.91 12.73
N ARG A 105 -0.28 2.21 13.04
CA ARG A 105 0.10 3.45 13.72
C ARG A 105 -0.30 4.70 12.94
N LEU A 106 -0.16 4.68 11.61
CA LEU A 106 -0.59 5.77 10.74
C LEU A 106 -2.11 5.96 10.79
N ALA A 107 -2.87 4.86 10.70
CA ALA A 107 -4.33 4.92 10.83
C ALA A 107 -4.76 5.46 12.20
N ASP A 108 -4.12 4.99 13.28
CA ASP A 108 -4.41 5.44 14.65
C ASP A 108 -4.08 6.92 14.86
N ALA A 109 -3.00 7.42 14.26
CA ALA A 109 -2.58 8.81 14.35
C ALA A 109 -3.52 9.77 13.60
N LEU A 110 -4.03 9.34 12.45
CA LEU A 110 -4.82 10.20 11.56
C LEU A 110 -6.31 10.12 11.80
N VAL A 111 -6.81 8.93 12.11
CA VAL A 111 -8.23 8.63 11.99
C VAL A 111 -8.70 7.75 13.15
N ALA A 112 -8.24 8.04 14.37
CA ALA A 112 -8.49 7.28 15.62
C ALA A 112 -9.94 6.79 15.87
N LEU A 113 -10.92 7.15 15.04
CA LEU A 113 -12.34 6.82 15.13
C LEU A 113 -12.95 6.19 13.84
N ASP A 114 -12.23 6.01 12.73
CA ASP A 114 -12.79 5.43 11.49
C ASP A 114 -12.12 4.09 11.11
N PRO A 115 -12.81 2.95 11.34
CA PRO A 115 -12.25 1.64 11.04
C PRO A 115 -12.13 1.37 9.54
N VAL A 116 -12.93 2.05 8.69
CA VAL A 116 -12.83 1.95 7.22
C VAL A 116 -11.51 2.55 6.77
N ALA A 117 -11.16 3.74 7.27
CA ALA A 117 -9.87 4.37 6.95
C ALA A 117 -8.69 3.46 7.31
N GLY A 118 -8.74 2.79 8.46
CA GLY A 118 -7.73 1.81 8.86
C GLY A 118 -7.60 0.65 7.89
N CYS A 119 -8.73 0.08 7.41
CA CYS A 119 -8.72 -0.96 6.40
C CYS A 119 -8.10 -0.49 5.08
N LEU A 120 -8.38 0.75 4.66
CA LEU A 120 -7.86 1.30 3.41
C LEU A 120 -6.35 1.54 3.48
N ILE A 121 -5.87 2.18 4.54
CA ILE A 121 -4.45 2.47 4.74
C ILE A 121 -3.66 1.16 4.81
N LYS A 122 -4.10 0.20 5.63
CA LYS A 122 -3.45 -1.13 5.75
C LYS A 122 -3.48 -1.89 4.43
N GLY A 123 -4.64 -1.93 3.77
CA GLY A 123 -4.80 -2.63 2.51
C GLY A 123 -3.90 -2.05 1.42
N ALA A 124 -3.82 -0.73 1.31
CA ALA A 124 -3.05 -0.07 0.26
C ALA A 124 -1.54 -0.17 0.55
N ALA A 125 -1.10 0.09 1.78
CA ALA A 125 0.30 -0.02 2.19
C ALA A 125 0.85 -1.44 1.94
N THR A 126 0.12 -2.48 2.35
CA THR A 126 0.55 -3.87 2.16
C THR A 126 0.55 -4.31 0.71
N SER A 127 -0.44 -3.88 -0.08
CA SER A 127 -0.53 -4.25 -1.50
C SER A 127 0.62 -3.65 -2.31
N VAL A 128 0.91 -2.36 -2.06
CA VAL A 128 2.02 -1.66 -2.72
C VAL A 128 3.36 -2.22 -2.24
N ALA A 129 3.53 -2.43 -0.92
CA ALA A 129 4.78 -2.93 -0.37
C ALA A 129 5.10 -4.35 -0.84
N GLY A 130 4.13 -5.27 -0.76
CA GLY A 130 4.29 -6.65 -1.21
C GLY A 130 4.64 -6.74 -2.69
N GLN A 131 3.99 -5.95 -3.55
CA GLN A 131 4.33 -5.93 -4.97
C GLN A 131 5.72 -5.29 -5.22
N THR A 132 6.08 -4.26 -4.46
CA THR A 132 7.40 -3.61 -4.60
C THR A 132 8.51 -4.59 -4.29
N ILE A 133 8.40 -5.34 -3.20
CA ILE A 133 9.39 -6.36 -2.81
C ILE A 133 9.47 -7.48 -3.85
N ARG A 134 8.32 -7.97 -4.36
CA ARG A 134 8.33 -9.00 -5.43
C ARG A 134 9.02 -8.51 -6.70
N CYS A 135 8.72 -7.28 -7.11
CA CYS A 135 9.36 -6.67 -8.26
C CYS A 135 10.86 -6.42 -8.05
N TRP A 136 11.25 -6.09 -6.81
CA TRP A 136 12.65 -5.98 -6.42
C TRP A 136 13.38 -7.33 -6.48
N GLN A 137 12.76 -8.40 -5.97
CA GLN A 137 13.32 -9.76 -5.99
C GLN A 137 13.42 -10.37 -7.38
N ALA A 138 12.65 -9.87 -8.34
CA ALA A 138 12.75 -10.27 -9.73
C ALA A 138 13.92 -9.59 -10.48
N SER A 139 14.57 -8.58 -9.89
CA SER A 139 15.77 -7.94 -10.46
C SER A 139 17.03 -8.78 -10.25
N ASP A 140 18.06 -8.57 -11.07
CA ASP A 140 19.35 -9.25 -10.89
C ASP A 140 20.01 -8.74 -9.60
N PRO A 141 20.39 -9.63 -8.64
CA PRO A 141 21.05 -9.21 -7.42
C PRO A 141 22.44 -8.59 -7.64
N ASN A 142 23.05 -8.76 -8.82
CA ASN A 142 24.33 -8.15 -9.19
C ASN A 142 24.18 -6.76 -9.81
N ASP A 143 22.96 -6.33 -10.12
CA ASP A 143 22.71 -4.99 -10.67
C ASP A 143 22.96 -3.91 -9.63
N SER A 144 23.30 -2.70 -10.10
CA SER A 144 23.38 -1.54 -9.22
C SER A 144 22.01 -1.26 -8.56
N PHE A 145 22.00 -0.67 -7.37
CA PHE A 145 20.74 -0.29 -6.69
C PHE A 145 19.81 0.51 -7.62
N ARG A 146 20.39 1.44 -8.38
CA ARG A 146 19.66 2.25 -9.36
C ARG A 146 19.01 1.43 -10.47
N ASP A 147 19.70 0.40 -10.97
CA ASP A 147 19.16 -0.46 -12.02
C ASP A 147 18.12 -1.44 -11.47
N ARG A 148 18.32 -1.97 -10.25
CA ARG A 148 17.30 -2.73 -9.51
C ARG A 148 16.05 -1.90 -9.30
N ALA A 149 16.17 -0.65 -8.87
CA ALA A 149 15.05 0.26 -8.68
C ALA A 149 14.32 0.57 -9.99
N ARG A 150 15.05 0.75 -11.10
CA ARG A 150 14.45 0.91 -12.44
C ARG A 150 13.65 -0.31 -12.86
N SER A 151 14.24 -1.49 -12.70
CA SER A 151 13.61 -2.78 -13.03
C SER A 151 12.37 -3.02 -12.16
N ALA A 152 12.48 -2.77 -10.85
CA ALA A 152 11.37 -2.89 -9.92
C ALA A 152 10.23 -1.91 -10.25
N ALA A 153 10.54 -0.65 -10.57
CA ALA A 153 9.54 0.33 -10.98
C ALA A 153 8.87 -0.02 -12.32
N ALA A 154 9.62 -0.55 -13.29
CA ALA A 154 9.06 -1.04 -14.55
C ALA A 154 8.11 -2.23 -14.31
N CYS A 155 8.50 -3.16 -13.44
CA CYS A 155 7.66 -4.28 -13.00
C CYS A 155 6.40 -3.81 -12.26
N LEU A 156 6.52 -2.82 -11.37
CA LEU A 156 5.36 -2.26 -10.65
C LEU A 156 4.34 -1.65 -11.62
N ARG A 157 4.81 -0.87 -12.60
CA ARG A 157 3.94 -0.28 -13.63
C ARG A 157 3.20 -1.32 -14.46
N SER A 158 3.87 -2.42 -14.85
CA SER A 158 3.24 -3.48 -15.62
C SER A 158 2.27 -4.34 -14.78
N ASN A 159 2.43 -4.35 -13.46
CA ASN A 159 1.58 -5.09 -12.53
C ASN A 159 0.59 -4.20 -11.77
N GLY A 160 0.39 -2.94 -12.17
CA GLY A 160 -0.48 -2.00 -11.46
C GLY A 160 -1.91 -2.53 -11.25
N MET A 161 -2.49 -3.21 -12.26
CA MET A 161 -3.81 -3.83 -12.14
C MET A 161 -3.86 -4.92 -11.07
N LYS A 162 -2.74 -5.65 -10.87
CA LYS A 162 -2.63 -6.66 -9.82
C LYS A 162 -2.54 -6.03 -8.43
N VAL A 163 -1.83 -4.91 -8.30
CA VAL A 163 -1.77 -4.14 -7.05
C VAL A 163 -3.17 -3.69 -6.66
N ALA A 164 -3.90 -3.09 -7.62
CA ALA A 164 -5.28 -2.66 -7.42
C ALA A 164 -6.17 -3.82 -6.97
N TRP A 165 -6.13 -4.97 -7.66
CA TRP A 165 -6.94 -6.14 -7.30
C TRP A 165 -6.63 -6.71 -5.91
N ASN A 166 -5.35 -6.78 -5.54
CA ASN A 166 -4.95 -7.22 -4.20
C ASN A 166 -5.42 -6.24 -3.12
N PHE A 167 -5.37 -4.95 -3.41
CA PHE A 167 -5.92 -3.91 -2.54
C PHE A 167 -7.43 -4.08 -2.36
N VAL A 168 -8.23 -4.23 -3.44
CA VAL A 168 -9.68 -4.50 -3.34
C VAL A 168 -9.95 -5.69 -2.42
N LYS A 169 -9.25 -6.81 -2.65
CA LYS A 169 -9.44 -8.04 -1.87
C LYS A 169 -9.15 -7.85 -0.39
N ARG A 170 -8.05 -7.15 -0.08
CA ARG A 170 -7.63 -6.89 1.30
C ARG A 170 -8.59 -5.96 2.02
N VAL A 171 -9.01 -4.89 1.35
CA VAL A 171 -10.02 -3.95 1.87
C VAL A 171 -11.33 -4.68 2.09
N GLY A 172 -11.84 -5.40 1.08
CA GLY A 172 -13.08 -6.17 1.21
C GLY A 172 -13.04 -7.17 2.36
N LYS A 173 -11.95 -7.94 2.51
CA LYS A 173 -11.79 -8.87 3.64
C LYS A 173 -11.79 -8.14 5.00
N CYS A 174 -11.14 -6.98 5.07
CA CYS A 174 -11.10 -6.17 6.29
C CYS A 174 -12.48 -5.62 6.64
N LEU A 175 -13.21 -5.07 5.66
CA LEU A 175 -14.58 -4.56 5.85
C LEU A 175 -15.55 -5.67 6.28
N ILE A 176 -15.50 -6.84 5.64
CA ILE A 176 -16.29 -8.02 6.06
C ILE A 176 -15.95 -8.42 7.51
N SER A 177 -14.68 -8.38 7.90
CA SER A 177 -14.29 -8.71 9.27
C SER A 177 -14.79 -7.70 10.32
N LEU A 178 -15.12 -6.48 9.89
CA LEU A 178 -15.73 -5.45 10.72
C LEU A 178 -17.27 -5.53 10.73
N GLY A 179 -17.88 -6.46 9.97
CA GLY A 179 -19.33 -6.54 9.81
C GLY A 179 -19.91 -5.41 8.96
N LEU A 180 -19.11 -4.87 8.03
CA LEU A 180 -19.48 -3.85 7.05
C LEU A 180 -19.49 -4.52 5.67
N ASP A 181 -20.49 -5.35 5.38
CA ASP A 181 -20.70 -6.02 4.09
C ASP A 181 -22.04 -5.65 3.42
#